data_AF-A0A5J6Q4N9-F1
#
_entry.id   AF-A0A5J6Q4N9-F1
#
_cell.length_a   1.000
_cell.length_b   1.000
_cell.length_c   1.000
_cell.angle_alpha   90.00
_cell.angle_beta   90.00
_cell.angle_gamma   90.00
#
_symmetry.space_group_name_H-M   'P 1'
#
loop_
_entity.id
_entity.type
_entity.pdbx_description
1 polymer ?
#
loop_
_entity_poly.entity_id
_entity_poly.type
_entity_poly.pdbx_seq_one_letter_code
_entity_poly.pdbx_strand_id
1 'polypeptide(L)'
;MARKRPAEKREPDPATSAEGLRYAECRTALELTLTALQSEDLEVEDMAALHRQATIYADHCEAILQSVEQEILTLDAEDAQDAEAPEHPEAPDDRDAGRDASSGS
;
A
#
# COMPACT_ATOMS: atom_id res chain seq x y z
N MET A 1 34.30 41.92 -18.82
CA MET A 1 34.42 41.09 -17.60
C MET A 1 33.02 40.82 -17.05
N ALA A 2 32.34 39.78 -17.54
CA ALA A 2 31.00 39.42 -17.07
C ALA A 2 31.14 38.63 -15.75
N ARG A 3 30.61 39.18 -14.66
CA ARG A 3 30.58 38.50 -13.37
C ARG A 3 29.49 37.42 -13.44
N LYS A 4 29.89 36.15 -13.40
CA LYS A 4 28.98 35.00 -13.23
C LYS A 4 28.17 35.22 -11.95
N ARG A 5 26.83 35.26 -12.07
CA ARG A 5 25.92 35.21 -10.91
C ARG A 5 26.16 33.87 -10.19
N PRO A 6 26.28 33.86 -8.86
CA PRO A 6 26.38 32.60 -8.12
C PRO A 6 25.07 31.84 -8.32
N ALA A 7 25.17 30.52 -8.49
CA ALA A 7 24.02 29.64 -8.57
C ALA A 7 23.15 29.85 -7.34
N GLU A 8 21.95 30.39 -7.53
CA GLU A 8 20.87 30.31 -6.55
C GLU A 8 20.79 28.84 -6.13
N LYS A 9 21.07 28.60 -4.85
CA LYS A 9 20.71 27.34 -4.20
C LYS A 9 19.25 27.14 -4.56
N ARG A 10 18.95 26.09 -5.30
CA ARG A 10 17.59 25.69 -5.61
C ARG A 10 16.98 25.27 -4.27
N GLU A 11 16.50 26.25 -3.50
CA GLU A 11 15.68 26.01 -2.32
C GLU A 11 14.51 25.16 -2.81
N PRO A 12 14.35 23.94 -2.30
CA PRO A 12 13.22 23.12 -2.69
C PRO A 12 11.95 23.91 -2.36
N ASP A 13 11.13 24.16 -3.38
CA ASP A 13 9.82 24.77 -3.26
C ASP A 13 9.05 24.14 -2.08
N PRO A 14 8.36 24.94 -1.23
CA PRO A 14 7.61 24.46 -0.05
C PRO A 14 6.34 23.65 -0.40
N ALA A 15 6.27 23.13 -1.62
CA ALA A 15 5.24 22.23 -2.12
C ALA A 15 5.85 20.85 -2.44
N THR A 16 6.63 20.28 -1.52
CA THR A 16 6.90 18.83 -1.53
C THR A 16 5.67 18.12 -1.00
N SER A 17 4.64 17.98 -1.84
CA SER A 17 3.54 17.04 -1.58
C SER A 17 4.15 15.64 -1.37
N ALA A 18 3.74 14.93 -0.32
CA ALA A 18 4.08 13.51 -0.14
C ALA A 18 3.47 12.63 -1.24
N GLU A 19 2.50 13.16 -2.00
CA GLU A 19 1.88 12.53 -3.14
C GLU A 19 2.93 12.01 -4.15
N GLY A 20 2.82 10.72 -4.48
CA GLY A 20 3.70 10.06 -5.43
C GLY A 20 5.01 9.52 -4.83
N LEU A 21 5.34 9.83 -3.57
CA LEU A 21 6.47 9.20 -2.89
C LEU A 21 6.13 7.75 -2.54
N ARG A 22 7.09 6.85 -2.79
CA ARG A 22 7.06 5.48 -2.27
C ARG A 22 7.39 5.48 -0.79
N TYR A 23 7.05 4.40 -0.10
CA TYR A 23 7.25 4.27 1.36
C TYR A 23 8.68 4.65 1.80
N ALA A 24 9.70 4.09 1.15
CA ALA A 24 11.10 4.35 1.51
C ALA A 24 11.47 5.83 1.33
N GLU A 25 10.99 6.46 0.26
CA GLU A 25 11.27 7.87 -0.05
C GLU A 25 10.56 8.79 0.95
N CYS A 26 9.29 8.51 1.27
CA CYS A 26 8.52 9.23 2.26
C CYS A 26 9.12 9.08 3.66
N ARG A 27 9.57 7.88 4.03
CA ARG A 27 10.22 7.62 5.31
C ARG A 27 11.54 8.37 5.44
N THR A 28 12.38 8.35 4.40
CA THR A 28 13.64 9.13 4.40
C THR A 28 13.35 10.63 4.49
N ALA A 29 12.34 11.14 3.78
CA ALA A 29 11.94 12.54 3.89
C ALA A 29 11.48 12.89 5.32
N LEU A 30 10.67 12.03 5.95
CA LEU A 30 10.27 12.17 7.35
C LEU A 30 11.46 12.19 8.31
N GLU A 31 12.41 11.26 8.17
CA GLU A 31 13.63 11.20 9.00
C GLU A 31 14.45 12.49 8.89
N LEU A 32 14.58 13.05 7.69
CA LEU A 32 15.28 14.31 7.47
C LEU A 32 14.54 15.49 8.13
N THR A 33 13.21 15.56 7.99
CA THR A 33 12.39 16.60 8.65
C THR A 33 12.46 16.49 10.17
N LEU A 34 12.43 15.28 10.73
CA LEU A 34 12.59 15.05 12.17
C LEU A 34 13.99 15.45 12.65
N THR A 35 15.03 15.16 11.87
CA THR A 35 16.39 15.59 12.19
C THR A 35 16.49 17.12 12.22
N ALA A 36 15.85 17.80 11.26
CA ALA A 36 15.82 19.26 11.23
C ALA A 36 15.06 19.85 12.44
N LEU A 37 13.95 19.22 12.85
CA LEU A 37 13.20 19.61 14.05
C LEU A 37 14.01 19.46 15.35
N GLN A 38 14.99 18.56 15.36
CA GLN A 38 15.85 18.29 16.52
C GLN A 38 17.12 19.16 16.55
N SER A 39 17.32 20.03 15.54
CA SER A 39 18.48 20.92 15.48
C SER A 39 18.46 21.94 16.62
N GLU A 40 19.60 22.11 17.30
CA GLU A 40 19.78 23.13 18.36
C GLU A 40 19.77 24.57 17.80
N ASP A 41 20.06 24.72 16.51
CA ASP A 41 20.08 25.99 15.78
C ASP A 41 18.71 26.31 15.11
N LEU A 42 17.63 25.59 15.46
CA LEU A 42 16.34 25.77 14.81
C LEU A 42 15.62 27.05 15.26
N GLU A 43 15.30 27.90 14.29
CA GLU A 43 14.48 29.09 14.52
C GLU A 43 13.01 28.71 14.74
N VAL A 44 12.35 29.42 15.68
CA VAL A 44 10.96 29.14 16.07
C VAL A 44 9.97 29.31 14.91
N GLU A 45 10.26 30.21 13.97
CA GLU A 45 9.46 30.44 12.77
C GLU A 45 9.42 29.21 11.85
N ASP A 46 10.52 28.45 11.78
CA ASP A 46 10.66 27.26 10.95
C ASP A 46 10.06 26.01 11.61
N MET A 47 9.98 25.98 12.95
CA MET A 47 9.43 24.85 13.71
C MET A 47 8.01 24.46 13.25
N ALA A 48 7.13 25.45 13.08
CA ALA A 48 5.74 25.18 12.70
C ALA A 48 5.63 24.64 11.27
N ALA A 49 6.50 25.09 10.36
CA ALA A 49 6.55 24.60 8.99
C ALA A 49 7.06 23.16 8.94
N LEU A 50 8.19 22.89 9.61
CA LEU A 50 8.78 21.55 9.68
C LEU A 50 7.85 20.56 10.38
N HIS A 51 7.15 20.96 11.44
CA HIS A 51 6.18 20.10 12.11
C HIS A 51 5.04 19.71 11.17
N ARG A 52 4.45 20.68 10.44
CA ARG A 52 3.40 20.37 9.44
C ARG A 52 3.91 19.41 8.37
N GLN A 53 5.15 19.61 7.91
CA GLN A 53 5.76 18.75 6.91
C GLN A 53 6.00 17.33 7.44
N ALA A 54 6.44 17.18 8.68
CA ALA A 54 6.59 15.88 9.33
C ALA A 54 5.24 15.15 9.44
N THR A 55 4.16 15.87 9.80
CA THR A 55 2.81 15.30 9.83
C THR A 55 2.39 14.79 8.44
N ILE A 56 2.60 15.59 7.39
CA ILE A 56 2.26 15.18 6.01
C ILE A 56 2.99 13.88 5.61
N TYR A 57 4.28 13.77 5.88
CA TYR A 57 5.03 12.55 5.57
C TYR A 57 4.63 11.35 6.44
N ALA A 58 4.29 11.59 7.72
CA ALA A 58 3.81 10.53 8.60
C ALA A 58 2.46 9.96 8.13
N ASP A 59 1.50 10.84 7.82
CA ASP A 59 0.18 10.48 7.32
C ASP A 59 0.28 9.69 6.00
N HIS A 60 1.18 10.10 5.10
CA HIS A 60 1.40 9.38 3.85
C HIS A 60 2.06 8.02 4.05
N CYS A 61 3.02 7.91 4.98
CA CYS A 61 3.59 6.60 5.35
C CYS A 61 2.50 5.67 5.90
N GLU A 62 1.62 6.17 6.75
CA GLU A 62 0.50 5.40 7.30
C GLU A 62 -0.45 4.93 6.19
N ALA A 63 -0.83 5.82 5.27
CA ALA A 63 -1.71 5.46 4.16
C ALA A 63 -1.12 4.35 3.28
N ILE A 64 0.19 4.39 2.99
CA ILE A 64 0.85 3.31 2.24
C ILE A 64 0.81 1.98 3.01
N LEU A 65 1.11 2.01 4.32
CA LEU A 65 1.09 0.79 5.14
C LEU A 65 -0.32 0.19 5.23
N GLN A 66 -1.35 1.01 5.36
CA GLN A 66 -2.75 0.57 5.35
C GLN A 66 -3.14 -0.05 4.00
N SER A 67 -2.66 0.51 2.87
CA SER A 67 -2.87 -0.11 1.54
C SER A 67 -2.24 -1.49 1.46
N VAL A 68 -0.98 -1.62 1.90
CA VAL A 68 -0.26 -2.90 1.88
C VAL A 68 -0.91 -3.93 2.80
N GLU A 69 -1.36 -3.53 3.99
CA GLU A 69 -2.12 -4.39 4.89
C GLU A 69 -3.39 -4.92 4.20
N GLN A 70 -4.16 -4.05 3.56
CA GLN A 70 -5.37 -4.44 2.86
C GLN A 70 -5.08 -5.36 1.66
N GLU A 71 -4.00 -5.13 0.93
CA GLU A 71 -3.54 -5.99 -0.17
C GLU A 71 -3.21 -7.40 0.35
N ILE A 72 -2.47 -7.50 1.46
CA ILE A 72 -2.11 -8.78 2.08
C ILE A 72 -3.36 -9.53 2.55
N LEU A 73 -4.28 -8.85 3.27
CA LEU A 73 -5.53 -9.46 3.73
C LEU A 73 -6.41 -9.97 2.58
N THR A 74 -6.35 -9.31 1.42
CA THR A 74 -7.09 -9.73 0.22
C THR A 74 -6.45 -10.97 -0.39
N LEU A 75 -5.12 -10.99 -0.53
CA LEU A 75 -4.38 -12.15 -1.02
C LEU A 75 -4.59 -13.40 -0.15
N ASP A 76 -4.52 -13.26 1.18
CA ASP A 76 -4.76 -14.36 2.12
C ASP A 76 -6.17 -14.96 1.96
N ALA A 77 -7.16 -14.12 1.62
CA ALA A 77 -8.53 -14.56 1.41
C ALA A 77 -8.71 -15.30 0.06
N GLU A 78 -8.01 -14.87 -0.99
CA GLU A 78 -8.00 -15.55 -2.29
C GLU A 78 -7.35 -16.93 -2.18
N ASP A 79 -6.20 -17.05 -1.49
CA ASP A 79 -5.53 -18.32 -1.23
C ASP A 79 -6.44 -19.31 -0.46
N ALA A 80 -7.24 -18.81 0.49
CA ALA A 80 -8.19 -19.62 1.24
C ALA A 80 -9.38 -20.10 0.37
N GLN A 81 -9.85 -19.29 -0.57
CA GLN A 81 -10.97 -19.62 -1.46
C GLN A 81 -10.57 -20.64 -2.53
N ASP A 82 -9.35 -20.56 -3.06
CA ASP A 82 -8.83 -21.53 -4.02
C ASP A 82 -8.60 -22.92 -3.41
N ALA A 83 -8.35 -22.99 -2.09
CA ALA A 83 -8.24 -24.26 -1.36
C ALA A 83 -9.59 -24.96 -1.12
N GLU A 84 -10.71 -24.23 -1.22
CA GLU A 84 -12.06 -24.72 -0.89
C GLU A 84 -12.89 -25.07 -2.14
N ALA A 85 -12.29 -25.14 -3.33
CA ALA A 85 -12.96 -25.64 -4.53
C ALA A 85 -13.29 -27.14 -4.36
N PRO A 86 -14.58 -27.53 -4.31
CA PRO A 86 -14.96 -28.92 -4.11
C PRO A 86 -14.68 -29.73 -5.39
N GLU A 87 -13.67 -30.60 -5.35
CA GLU A 87 -13.58 -31.75 -6.25
C GLU A 87 -14.74 -32.71 -5.94
N HIS A 88 -15.87 -32.56 -6.63
CA HIS A 88 -16.52 -33.63 -7.41
C HIS A 88 -17.89 -33.17 -7.92
N PRO A 89 -18.13 -33.10 -9.24
CA PRO A 89 -19.48 -33.26 -9.75
C PRO A 89 -19.89 -34.71 -9.47
N GLU A 90 -20.85 -34.93 -8.57
CA GLU A 90 -21.50 -36.24 -8.45
C GLU A 90 -21.99 -36.64 -9.85
N ALA A 91 -21.44 -37.74 -10.35
CA ALA A 91 -21.84 -38.30 -11.64
C ALA A 91 -23.36 -38.59 -11.62
N PRO A 92 -24.08 -38.36 -12.73
CA PRO A 92 -25.46 -38.82 -12.83
C PRO A 92 -25.49 -40.33 -12.56
N ASP A 93 -26.35 -40.76 -11.63
CA ASP A 93 -26.57 -42.15 -11.25
C ASP A 93 -27.22 -42.89 -12.44
N ASP A 94 -26.40 -43.30 -13.40
CA ASP A 94 -26.76 -44.25 -14.46
C ASP A 94 -26.88 -45.65 -13.83
N ARG A 95 -27.98 -45.88 -13.12
CA ARG A 95 -28.52 -47.24 -12.96
C ARG A 95 -29.62 -47.44 -13.99
N ASP A 96 -29.17 -47.54 -15.22
CA ASP A 96 -29.93 -48.15 -16.31
C ASP A 96 -30.08 -49.67 -16.08
N ALA A 97 -31.19 -50.17 -16.62
CA ALA A 97 -31.41 -51.52 -17.10
C ALA A 97 -31.45 -52.70 -16.12
N GLY A 98 -32.68 -53.19 -15.92
CA GLY A 98 -32.99 -54.56 -16.34
C GLY A 98 -33.21 -55.58 -15.23
N ARG A 99 -34.48 -55.83 -14.89
CA ARG A 99 -34.90 -57.21 -14.65
C ARG A 99 -36.27 -57.49 -15.25
N ASP A 100 -36.24 -58.51 -16.08
CA ASP A 100 -37.22 -58.95 -17.04
C ASP A 100 -38.61 -59.29 -16.50
N ALA A 101 -39.54 -59.18 -17.44
CA ALA A 101 -40.89 -59.72 -17.41
C ALA A 101 -40.96 -61.21 -17.07
N SER A 102 -42.02 -61.60 -16.37
CA SER A 102 -42.75 -62.88 -16.48
C SER A 102 -44.03 -62.77 -15.64
N SER A 103 -45.19 -62.51 -16.24
CA SER A 103 -46.16 -63.52 -16.75
C SER A 103 -46.92 -64.26 -15.66
N GLY A 104 -48.26 -64.23 -15.72
CA GLY A 104 -49.09 -65.29 -15.14
C GLY A 104 -50.51 -64.89 -14.70
N SER A 105 -51.43 -64.91 -15.68
CA SER A 105 -52.88 -65.20 -15.63
C SER A 105 -53.77 -64.79 -14.47
#